data_AF-A0A6J1RGG4-F1
#
_entry.id   AF-A0A6J1RGG4-F1
#
_cell.length_a   1.000
_cell.length_b   1.000
_cell.length_c   1.000
_cell.angle_alpha   90.00
_cell.angle_beta   90.00
_cell.angle_gamma   90.00
#
_symmetry.space_group_name_H-M   'P 1'
#
loop_
_entity.id
_entity.type
_entity.pdbx_description
1 polymer ?
#
loop_
_entity_poly.entity_id
_entity_poly.type
_entity_poly.pdbx_seq_one_letter_code
_entity_poly.pdbx_strand_id
1 'polypeptide(L)'
;MIVCTLQFGHALQHLLTTVYGLREYSAGLSFVEWDAVFICDFFMENWLYETFMLQKISKHYETKQPLPAEAIESIKRMRSHLAGYKLCKELYLSHLDLELHSSGMFWVPMMKRLWPKISYCLSKKGTFMFATLKLYGAVIGRPRISAKFGSR
;
A
#
# COMPACT_ATOMS: atom_id res chain seq x y z
N MET A 1 -8.80 5.79 11.06
CA MET A 1 -8.85 7.07 10.31
C MET A 1 -8.70 6.84 8.82
N ILE A 2 -7.57 6.30 8.32
CA ILE A 2 -7.36 6.04 6.88
C ILE A 2 -8.51 5.22 6.26
N VAL A 3 -8.87 4.07 6.86
CA VAL A 3 -9.96 3.22 6.35
C VAL A 3 -11.30 3.96 6.26
N CYS A 4 -11.65 4.78 7.25
CA CYS A 4 -12.89 5.57 7.20
C CYS A 4 -12.88 6.57 6.04
N THR A 5 -11.74 7.20 5.77
CA THR A 5 -11.62 8.18 4.69
C THR A 5 -11.63 7.52 3.31
N LEU A 6 -11.08 6.31 3.19
CA LEU A 6 -11.22 5.49 1.97
C LEU A 6 -12.70 5.16 1.70
N GLN A 7 -13.42 4.64 2.70
CA GLN A 7 -14.86 4.33 2.56
C GLN A 7 -15.71 5.58 2.27
N PHE A 8 -15.31 6.74 2.79
CA PHE A 8 -15.98 7.99 2.49
C PHE A 8 -15.72 8.47 1.06
N GLY A 9 -14.52 8.28 0.51
CA GLY A 9 -14.22 8.56 -0.90
C GLY A 9 -15.12 7.75 -1.84
N HIS A 10 -15.26 6.47 -1.54
CA HIS A 10 -16.14 5.56 -2.24
C HIS A 10 -17.61 6.03 -2.19
N ALA A 11 -18.09 6.43 -1.01
CA ALA A 11 -19.43 6.99 -0.84
C ALA A 11 -19.64 8.30 -1.61
N LEU A 12 -18.63 9.19 -1.63
CA LEU A 12 -18.70 10.44 -2.38
C LEU A 12 -18.86 10.20 -3.89
N GLN A 13 -18.14 9.23 -4.43
CA GLN A 13 -18.24 8.91 -5.86
C GLN A 13 -19.64 8.40 -6.23
N HIS A 14 -20.30 7.65 -5.34
CA HIS A 14 -21.70 7.26 -5.53
C HIS A 14 -22.68 8.42 -5.36
N LEU A 15 -22.49 9.28 -4.35
CA LEU A 15 -23.44 10.34 -4.04
C LEU A 15 -23.37 11.52 -5.00
N LEU A 16 -22.18 11.81 -5.57
CA LEU A 16 -21.93 12.97 -6.43
C LEU A 16 -21.94 12.62 -7.93
N THR A 17 -22.39 11.41 -8.29
CA THR A 17 -22.57 11.04 -9.70
C THR A 17 -23.61 11.95 -10.36
N THR A 18 -23.26 12.53 -11.51
CA THR A 18 -24.16 13.35 -12.33
C THR A 18 -24.66 12.60 -13.56
N VAL A 19 -24.47 11.28 -13.60
CA VAL A 19 -24.98 10.41 -14.66
C VAL A 19 -26.47 10.15 -14.40
N TYR A 20 -27.34 10.62 -15.31
CA TYR A 20 -28.80 10.48 -15.24
C TYR A 20 -29.36 9.97 -16.59
N GLY A 21 -30.60 9.46 -16.61
CA GLY A 21 -31.30 9.03 -17.83
C GLY A 21 -30.89 7.63 -18.30
N LEU A 22 -30.90 7.33 -19.60
CA LEU A 22 -30.64 5.96 -20.17
C LEU A 22 -29.29 5.30 -19.78
N ARG A 23 -28.46 5.96 -18.97
CA ARG A 23 -27.16 5.51 -18.44
C ARG A 23 -27.17 5.27 -16.92
N GLU A 24 -28.33 5.12 -16.26
CA GLU A 24 -28.39 4.90 -14.79
C GLU A 24 -27.57 3.68 -14.35
N TYR A 25 -27.46 2.66 -15.20
CA TYR A 25 -26.60 1.50 -14.95
C TYR A 25 -25.12 1.86 -14.78
N SER A 26 -24.67 3.02 -15.27
CA SER A 26 -23.30 3.54 -15.15
C SER A 26 -23.16 4.63 -14.08
N ALA A 27 -24.14 4.78 -13.19
CA ALA A 27 -24.07 5.74 -12.10
C ALA A 27 -23.16 5.25 -10.96
N GLY A 28 -22.42 6.18 -10.34
CA GLY A 28 -21.55 5.92 -9.20
C GLY A 28 -20.28 5.18 -9.61
N LEU A 29 -20.11 3.96 -9.09
CA LEU A 29 -18.96 3.09 -9.41
C LEU A 29 -19.26 2.05 -10.49
N SER A 30 -20.52 1.92 -10.87
CA SER A 30 -20.93 0.95 -11.88
C SER A 30 -20.31 1.37 -13.21
N PHE A 31 -19.72 0.42 -13.94
CA PHE A 31 -19.02 0.65 -15.22
C PHE A 31 -17.76 1.54 -15.17
N VAL A 32 -17.18 1.78 -13.98
CA VAL A 32 -15.82 2.28 -13.87
C VAL A 32 -14.84 1.11 -14.01
N GLU A 33 -13.76 1.29 -14.77
CA GLU A 33 -12.72 0.27 -14.89
C GLU A 33 -12.13 -0.05 -13.50
N TRP A 34 -11.84 -1.33 -13.25
CA TRP A 34 -11.46 -1.82 -11.93
C TRP A 34 -10.12 -1.24 -11.42
N ASP A 35 -9.25 -0.81 -12.33
CA ASP A 35 -7.99 -0.12 -12.04
C ASP A 35 -8.19 1.36 -11.67
N ALA A 36 -9.30 1.98 -12.06
CA ALA A 36 -9.65 3.38 -11.78
C ALA A 36 -10.60 3.55 -10.57
N VAL A 37 -11.26 2.48 -10.14
CA VAL A 37 -12.33 2.55 -9.11
C VAL A 37 -11.87 3.12 -7.77
N PHE A 38 -10.58 3.01 -7.44
CA PHE A 38 -10.02 3.44 -6.15
C PHE A 38 -9.42 4.85 -6.17
N ILE A 39 -9.46 5.58 -7.30
CA ILE A 39 -8.80 6.89 -7.43
C ILE A 39 -9.34 7.90 -6.41
N CYS A 40 -10.66 7.96 -6.23
CA CYS A 40 -11.30 8.84 -5.25
C CYS A 40 -10.90 8.49 -3.81
N ASP A 41 -10.75 7.21 -3.51
CA ASP A 41 -10.35 6.73 -2.18
C ASP A 41 -8.93 7.21 -1.84
N PHE A 42 -7.97 7.00 -2.75
CA PHE A 42 -6.59 7.46 -2.57
C PHE A 42 -6.47 8.99 -2.56
N PHE A 43 -7.31 9.69 -3.32
CA PHE A 43 -7.40 11.15 -3.26
C PHE A 43 -7.81 11.61 -1.85
N MET A 44 -8.85 11.00 -1.28
CA MET A 44 -9.32 11.33 0.05
C MET A 44 -8.29 10.94 1.14
N GLU A 45 -7.56 9.83 0.96
CA GLU A 45 -6.46 9.47 1.87
C GLU A 45 -5.38 10.55 1.94
N ASN A 46 -5.00 11.16 0.80
CA ASN A 46 -4.00 12.23 0.78
C ASN A 46 -4.41 13.43 1.65
N TRP A 47 -5.70 13.71 1.72
CA TRP A 47 -6.27 14.80 2.52
C TRP A 47 -6.02 14.63 4.02
N LEU A 48 -5.82 13.40 4.51
CA LEU A 48 -5.47 13.12 5.91
C LEU A 48 -4.03 13.51 6.27
N TYR A 49 -3.18 13.81 5.29
CA TYR A 49 -1.81 14.24 5.56
C TYR A 49 -1.63 15.76 5.50
N GLU A 50 -2.71 16.49 5.19
CA GLU A 50 -2.72 17.95 5.25
C GLU A 50 -2.79 18.46 6.68
N THR A 51 -1.89 19.39 7.03
CA THR A 51 -1.74 19.89 8.40
C THR A 51 -3.05 20.49 8.92
N PHE A 52 -3.73 21.28 8.09
CA PHE A 52 -4.97 21.94 8.46
C PHE A 52 -6.11 20.93 8.71
N MET A 53 -6.14 19.82 7.95
CA MET A 53 -7.15 18.77 8.12
C MET A 53 -6.91 17.98 9.38
N LEU A 54 -5.67 17.56 9.63
CA LEU A 54 -5.29 16.86 10.85
C LEU A 54 -5.67 17.69 12.08
N GLN A 55 -5.38 18.99 12.10
CA GLN A 55 -5.77 19.87 13.20
C GLN A 55 -7.29 19.98 13.40
N LYS A 56 -8.06 19.98 12.31
CA LYS A 56 -9.53 20.06 12.38
C LYS A 56 -10.17 18.77 12.91
N ILE A 57 -9.66 17.61 12.48
CA ILE A 57 -10.26 16.31 12.80
C ILE A 57 -9.73 15.70 14.10
N SER A 58 -8.62 16.20 14.64
CA SER A 58 -7.99 15.65 15.86
C SER A 58 -8.04 16.62 17.04
N LYS A 59 -8.61 16.13 18.16
CA LYS A 59 -8.61 16.78 19.46
C LYS A 59 -8.51 15.74 20.55
N HIS A 60 -7.87 16.07 21.67
CA HIS A 60 -7.84 15.19 22.83
C HIS A 60 -9.27 14.94 23.35
N TYR A 61 -9.59 13.69 23.67
CA TYR A 61 -10.97 13.30 24.00
C TYR A 61 -11.50 13.98 25.27
N GLU A 62 -10.66 14.14 26.30
CA GLU A 62 -10.97 14.89 27.53
C GLU A 62 -10.69 16.39 27.39
N THR A 63 -9.40 16.78 27.31
CA THR A 63 -8.96 18.20 27.35
C THR A 63 -9.37 19.05 26.15
N LYS A 64 -9.89 18.44 25.07
CA LYS A 64 -10.27 19.09 23.80
C LYS A 64 -9.16 19.89 23.11
N GLN A 65 -7.92 19.78 23.59
CA GLN A 65 -6.78 20.45 22.99
C GLN A 65 -6.50 19.89 21.59
N PRO A 66 -6.10 20.74 20.64
CA PRO A 66 -5.74 20.29 19.30
C PRO A 66 -4.43 19.50 19.33
N LEU A 67 -4.20 18.70 18.29
CA LEU A 67 -2.96 17.95 18.14
C LEU A 67 -1.76 18.90 17.98
N PRO A 68 -0.65 18.73 18.73
CA PRO A 68 0.54 19.56 18.61
C PRO A 68 1.17 19.51 17.22
N ALA A 69 1.75 20.62 16.78
CA ALA A 69 2.38 20.73 15.45
C ALA A 69 3.53 19.71 15.25
N GLU A 70 4.33 19.47 16.29
CA GLU A 70 5.43 18.49 16.26
C GLU A 70 4.94 17.06 16.00
N ALA A 71 3.80 16.69 16.59
CA ALA A 71 3.18 15.39 16.37
C ALA A 71 2.68 15.24 14.93
N ILE A 72 2.10 16.31 14.36
CA ILE A 72 1.66 16.32 12.95
C ILE A 72 2.84 16.11 12.01
N GLU A 73 3.97 16.80 12.22
CA GLU A 73 5.18 16.59 11.42
C GLU A 73 5.73 15.18 11.54
N SER A 74 5.67 14.58 12.74
CA SER A 74 6.07 13.19 12.96
C SER A 74 5.19 12.24 12.13
N ILE A 75 3.86 12.42 12.14
CA ILE A 75 2.93 11.63 11.32
C ILE A 75 3.26 11.75 9.83
N LYS A 76 3.53 12.97 9.34
CA LYS A 76 3.91 13.19 7.94
C LYS A 76 5.22 12.49 7.58
N ARG A 77 6.23 12.52 8.47
CA ARG A 77 7.49 11.79 8.27
C ARG A 77 7.27 10.28 8.23
N MET A 78 6.46 9.75 9.14
CA MET A 78 6.14 8.32 9.20
C MET A 78 5.46 7.79 7.93
N ARG A 79 4.79 8.63 7.13
CA ARG A 79 4.21 8.21 5.82
C ARG A 79 5.23 7.58 4.89
N SER A 80 6.42 8.17 4.79
CA SER A 80 7.53 7.69 3.96
C SER A 80 8.27 6.48 4.54
N HIS A 81 7.99 6.12 5.80
CA HIS A 81 8.64 5.02 6.45
C HIS A 81 8.34 3.70 5.71
N LEU A 82 9.41 3.02 5.31
CA LEU A 82 9.38 1.77 4.54
C LEU A 82 8.66 1.86 3.18
N ALA A 83 8.53 3.05 2.60
CA ALA A 83 7.87 3.23 1.30
C ALA A 83 8.46 2.32 0.20
N GLY A 84 9.80 2.18 0.16
CA GLY A 84 10.47 1.30 -0.79
C GLY A 84 10.13 -0.18 -0.62
N TYR A 85 9.98 -0.65 0.63
CA TYR A 85 9.56 -2.03 0.90
C TYR A 85 8.10 -2.26 0.51
N LYS A 86 7.20 -1.33 0.88
CA LYS A 86 5.79 -1.38 0.49
C LYS A 86 5.67 -1.49 -1.03
N LEU A 87 6.37 -0.63 -1.77
CA LEU A 87 6.39 -0.67 -3.23
C LEU A 87 6.91 -2.01 -3.78
N CYS A 88 8.04 -2.51 -3.26
CA CYS A 88 8.59 -3.79 -3.71
C CYS A 88 7.63 -4.97 -3.44
N LYS A 89 6.90 -4.93 -2.32
CA LYS A 89 5.89 -5.92 -1.97
C LYS A 89 4.70 -5.84 -2.94
N GLU A 90 4.18 -4.65 -3.24
CA GLU A 90 3.08 -4.50 -4.19
C GLU A 90 3.49 -4.98 -5.59
N LEU A 91 4.68 -4.57 -6.07
CA LEU A 91 5.21 -5.06 -7.36
C LEU A 91 5.35 -6.58 -7.40
N TYR A 92 5.75 -7.21 -6.29
CA TYR A 92 5.80 -8.66 -6.19
C TYR A 92 4.43 -9.30 -6.30
N LEU A 93 3.45 -8.79 -5.57
CA LEU A 93 2.09 -9.33 -5.57
C LEU A 93 1.43 -9.15 -6.93
N SER A 94 1.55 -7.97 -7.56
CA SER A 94 1.03 -7.73 -8.91
C SER A 94 1.69 -8.64 -9.94
N HIS A 95 3.00 -8.86 -9.86
CA HIS A 95 3.69 -9.74 -10.81
C HIS A 95 3.35 -11.22 -10.59
N LEU A 96 3.21 -11.64 -9.34
CA LEU A 96 2.75 -12.99 -9.01
C LEU A 96 1.32 -13.21 -9.53
N ASP A 97 0.43 -12.25 -9.33
CA ASP A 97 -0.96 -12.30 -9.79
C ASP A 97 -1.05 -12.42 -11.32
N LEU A 98 -0.29 -11.59 -12.05
CA LEU A 98 -0.21 -11.67 -13.51
C LEU A 98 0.32 -13.03 -13.99
N GLU A 99 1.39 -13.56 -13.38
CA GLU A 99 1.93 -14.87 -13.76
C GLU A 99 0.96 -16.03 -13.46
N LEU A 100 0.19 -15.93 -12.37
CA LEU A 100 -0.80 -16.95 -11.99
C LEU A 100 -1.95 -17.00 -13.01
N HIS A 101 -2.38 -15.84 -13.51
CA HIS A 101 -3.47 -15.76 -14.48
C HIS A 101 -3.00 -15.91 -15.94
N SER A 102 -1.70 -15.78 -16.21
CA SER A 102 -1.13 -16.03 -17.54
C SER A 102 -0.61 -17.46 -17.74
N SER A 103 -0.36 -18.22 -16.67
CA SER A 103 0.24 -19.56 -16.74
C SER A 103 -0.56 -20.60 -15.96
N GLY A 104 -0.70 -21.81 -16.50
CA GLY A 104 -1.36 -22.93 -15.80
C GLY A 104 -0.47 -23.63 -14.76
N MET A 105 0.63 -23.01 -14.34
CA MET A 105 1.57 -23.62 -13.39
C MET A 105 1.08 -23.44 -11.96
N PHE A 106 1.43 -24.40 -11.09
CA PHE A 106 1.20 -24.26 -9.66
C PHE A 106 2.05 -23.12 -9.06
N TRP A 107 1.52 -22.42 -8.05
CA TRP A 107 2.07 -21.17 -7.52
C TRP A 107 3.45 -21.28 -6.82
N VAL A 108 3.77 -22.43 -6.23
CA VAL A 108 5.01 -22.61 -5.44
C VAL A 108 6.28 -22.47 -6.28
N PRO A 109 6.42 -23.14 -7.45
CA PRO A 109 7.51 -22.90 -8.39
C PRO A 109 7.70 -21.42 -8.77
N MET A 110 6.61 -20.70 -9.02
CA MET A 110 6.65 -19.28 -9.39
C MET A 110 7.19 -18.42 -8.26
N MET A 111 6.68 -18.61 -7.03
CA MET A 111 7.20 -17.91 -5.85
C MET A 111 8.71 -18.10 -5.67
N LYS A 112 9.20 -19.34 -5.83
CA LYS A 112 10.64 -19.66 -5.71
C LYS A 112 11.48 -18.89 -6.74
N ARG A 113 10.95 -18.68 -7.95
CA ARG A 113 11.58 -17.91 -9.03
C ARG A 113 11.53 -16.40 -8.80
N LEU A 114 10.42 -15.88 -8.28
CA LEU A 114 10.19 -14.43 -8.12
C LEU A 114 10.85 -13.84 -6.88
N TRP A 115 10.81 -14.55 -5.75
CA TRP A 115 11.34 -14.07 -4.47
C TRP A 115 12.80 -13.55 -4.50
N PRO A 116 13.78 -14.23 -5.16
CA PRO A 116 15.14 -13.72 -5.26
C PRO A 116 15.23 -12.34 -5.93
N LYS A 117 14.39 -12.07 -6.93
CA LYS A 117 14.42 -10.82 -7.70
C LYS A 117 14.02 -9.61 -6.85
N ILE A 118 13.01 -9.78 -5.99
CA ILE A 118 12.57 -8.71 -5.07
C ILE A 118 13.50 -8.57 -3.86
N SER A 119 14.01 -9.68 -3.31
CA SER A 119 14.99 -9.62 -2.22
C SER A 119 16.24 -8.84 -2.62
N TYR A 120 16.64 -8.91 -3.89
CA TYR A 120 17.73 -8.10 -4.44
C TYR A 120 17.42 -6.60 -4.49
N CYS A 121 16.22 -6.21 -4.91
CA CYS A 121 15.78 -4.80 -4.90
C CYS A 121 15.81 -4.20 -3.48
N LEU A 122 15.52 -5.01 -2.45
CA LEU A 122 15.57 -4.60 -1.05
C LEU A 122 17.00 -4.52 -0.50
N SER A 123 17.93 -5.30 -1.08
CA SER A 123 19.35 -5.37 -0.67
C SER A 123 20.16 -4.13 -1.07
N LYS A 124 19.95 -3.59 -2.29
CA LYS A 124 20.76 -2.50 -2.84
C LYS A 124 20.61 -1.14 -2.14
N LYS A 125 19.58 -0.94 -1.32
CA LYS A 125 19.27 0.36 -0.70
C LYS A 125 19.62 0.47 0.79
N GLY A 126 20.42 -0.44 1.34
CA GLY A 126 20.91 -0.34 2.73
C GLY A 126 19.80 -0.40 3.77
N THR A 127 18.62 -0.92 3.42
CA THR A 127 17.48 -0.97 4.32
C THR A 127 17.74 -2.03 5.40
N PHE A 128 17.67 -1.63 6.67
CA PHE A 128 17.81 -2.44 7.91
C PHE A 128 16.91 -3.71 7.98
N MET A 129 16.12 -3.97 6.95
CA MET A 129 15.08 -4.98 6.83
C MET A 129 15.58 -6.34 6.32
N PHE A 130 16.88 -6.48 6.04
CA PHE A 130 17.46 -7.77 5.63
C PHE A 130 17.34 -8.84 6.73
N ALA A 131 17.25 -8.44 8.00
CA ALA A 131 17.09 -9.34 9.15
C ALA A 131 15.66 -9.92 9.26
N THR A 132 14.62 -9.11 9.01
CA THR A 132 13.22 -9.52 9.13
C THR A 132 12.78 -10.47 8.01
N LEU A 133 13.34 -10.31 6.80
CA LEU A 133 13.09 -11.19 5.66
C LEU A 133 13.77 -12.57 5.77
N LYS A 134 14.87 -12.69 6.54
CA LYS A 134 15.49 -13.99 6.85
C LYS A 134 14.55 -14.90 7.64
N LEU A 135 13.72 -14.34 8.52
CA LEU A 135 12.75 -15.10 9.32
C LEU A 135 11.57 -15.58 8.46
N TYR A 136 11.01 -14.74 7.60
CA TYR A 136 9.95 -15.15 6.66
C TYR A 136 10.44 -16.17 5.62
N GLY A 137 11.68 -16.04 5.13
CA GLY A 137 12.30 -17.00 4.23
C GLY A 137 12.60 -18.36 4.87
N ALA A 138 12.75 -18.43 6.20
CA ALA A 138 12.94 -19.68 6.94
C ALA A 138 11.65 -20.51 7.02
N VAL A 139 10.47 -19.87 7.04
CA VAL A 139 9.16 -20.54 7.06
C VAL A 139 8.80 -21.14 5.69
N ILE A 140 9.26 -20.54 4.60
CA ILE A 140 8.92 -20.95 3.21
C ILE A 140 9.93 -21.99 2.65
N GLY A 141 10.82 -22.54 3.48
CA GLY A 141 11.71 -23.64 3.10
C GLY A 141 12.66 -23.29 1.94
N ARG A 142 13.77 -22.61 2.23
CA ARG A 142 14.90 -22.50 1.28
C ARG A 142 16.01 -23.50 1.58
N PRO A 143 16.68 -24.04 0.53
CA PRO A 143 18.03 -24.58 0.66
C PRO A 143 19.01 -23.43 1.02
N ARG A 144 19.97 -23.71 1.90
CA ARG A 144 20.99 -22.76 2.38
C ARG A 144 21.64 -22.00 1.23
N ILE A 145 21.41 -20.69 1.16
CA ILE A 145 22.27 -19.81 0.36
C ILE A 145 23.38 -19.33 1.30
N SER A 146 24.60 -19.86 1.08
CA SER A 146 25.81 -19.42 1.77
C SER A 146 26.13 -17.99 1.35
N ALA A 147 26.02 -17.06 2.30
CA ALA A 147 26.42 -15.68 2.09
C ALA A 147 27.95 -15.59 2.17
N LYS A 148 28.63 -15.56 1.02
CA LYS A 148 29.97 -14.96 0.96
C LYS A 148 29.81 -13.44 1.00
N PHE A 149 29.92 -12.87 2.19
CA PHE A 149 30.15 -11.44 2.35
C PHE A 149 31.53 -11.13 1.78
N GLY A 150 31.59 -10.47 0.63
CA GLY A 150 32.82 -9.91 0.09
C GLY A 150 33.17 -8.64 0.86
N SER A 151 34.29 -8.67 1.58
CA SER A 151 34.95 -7.47 2.11
C SER A 151 35.63 -6.73 0.96
N ARG A 152 35.15 -5.53 0.63
CA ARG A 152 35.95 -4.43 0.09
C ARG A 152 35.37 -3.12 0.60
#